data_AF-A0A9D5N9A5-F1
#
_entry.id   AF-A0A9D5N9A5-F1
#
_cell.length_a   1.000
_cell.length_b   1.000
_cell.length_c   1.000
_cell.angle_alpha   90.00
_cell.angle_beta   90.00
_cell.angle_gamma   90.00
#
_symmetry.space_group_name_H-M   'P 1'
#
loop_
_entity.id
_entity.type
_entity.pdbx_description
1 polymer ?
#
loop_
_entity_poly.entity_id
_entity_poly.type
_entity_poly.pdbx_seq_one_letter_code
_entity_poly.pdbx_strand_id
1 'polypeptide(L)'
;MEKPQIMDKKETRRYILNPFYAFRGWKMLPYAIMHLRKPGTMFMNREEWLCACTCDGQHDIDWNGLSEKQRHIYEVLEQRGYIHECHGNEQLDSKGGFFHCLF
;
A
#
# COMPACT_ATOMS: atom_id res chain seq x y z
N MET A 1 15.89 -29.52 -30.28
CA MET A 1 14.65 -29.38 -29.48
C MET A 1 14.86 -28.23 -28.53
N GLU A 2 14.49 -27.01 -28.94
CA GLU A 2 14.49 -25.85 -28.04
C GLU A 2 13.29 -25.99 -27.09
N LYS A 3 13.56 -26.00 -25.78
CA LYS A 3 12.49 -25.94 -24.77
C LYS A 3 11.86 -24.54 -24.83
N PRO A 4 10.52 -24.42 -24.88
CA PRO A 4 9.88 -23.11 -24.77
C PRO A 4 10.16 -22.57 -23.36
N GLN A 5 10.78 -21.39 -23.29
CA GLN A 5 10.86 -20.62 -22.06
C GLN A 5 9.45 -20.14 -21.73
N ILE A 6 8.84 -20.72 -20.70
CA ILE A 6 7.63 -20.18 -20.10
C ILE A 6 8.06 -18.87 -19.44
N MET A 7 7.89 -17.75 -20.13
CA MET A 7 8.07 -16.44 -19.51
C MET A 7 6.92 -16.29 -18.51
N ASP A 8 7.20 -16.52 -17.23
CA ASP A 8 6.29 -16.16 -16.15
C ASP A 8 5.92 -14.69 -16.34
N LYS A 9 4.68 -14.48 -16.77
CA LYS A 9 4.16 -13.14 -17.03
C LYS A 9 4.19 -12.43 -15.67
N LYS A 10 5.03 -11.41 -15.54
CA LYS A 10 5.16 -10.64 -14.30
C LYS A 10 3.81 -10.00 -13.98
N GLU A 11 3.07 -10.59 -13.05
CA GLU A 11 1.79 -10.04 -12.62
C GLU A 11 2.10 -8.79 -11.80
N THR A 12 1.87 -7.63 -12.41
CA THR A 12 2.20 -6.35 -11.81
C THR A 12 0.91 -5.67 -11.40
N ARG A 13 0.82 -5.26 -10.13
CA ARG A 13 -0.34 -4.57 -9.57
C ARG A 13 0.08 -3.22 -9.04
N ARG A 14 -0.86 -2.27 -9.01
CA ARG A 14 -0.61 -0.93 -8.48
C ARG A 14 -1.74 -0.55 -7.57
N TYR A 15 -1.42 -0.18 -6.34
CA TYR A 15 -2.40 0.14 -5.31
C TYR A 15 -2.27 1.61 -4.91
N ILE A 16 -3.38 2.18 -4.44
CA ILE A 16 -3.42 3.54 -3.89
C ILE A 16 -4.18 3.56 -2.56
N LEU A 17 -3.69 4.37 -1.62
CA LEU A 17 -4.39 4.62 -0.36
C LEU A 17 -5.77 5.21 -0.64
N ASN A 18 -6.78 4.69 0.05
CA ASN A 18 -8.13 5.23 -0.01
C ASN A 18 -8.14 6.68 0.52
N PRO A 19 -8.79 7.64 -0.19
CA PRO A 19 -8.76 9.07 0.12
C PRO A 19 -9.38 9.45 1.47
N PHE A 20 -10.09 8.53 2.14
CA PHE A 20 -10.58 8.76 3.51
C PHE A 20 -9.53 8.49 4.58
N TYR A 21 -8.34 8.05 4.20
CA TYR A 21 -7.28 7.65 5.10
C TYR A 21 -6.01 8.46 4.87
N ALA A 22 -5.17 8.48 5.89
CA ALA A 22 -3.86 9.10 5.86
C ALA A 22 -2.82 8.23 6.57
N PHE A 23 -1.59 8.28 6.06
CA PHE A 23 -0.42 7.76 6.73
C PHE A 23 -0.03 8.64 7.92
N ARG A 24 0.25 8.01 9.05
CA ARG A 24 0.76 8.61 10.27
C ARG A 24 2.04 7.88 10.68
N GLY A 25 3.17 8.57 10.56
CA GLY A 25 4.47 8.03 10.97
C GLY A 25 5.50 9.13 11.19
N TRP A 26 6.20 9.08 12.33
CA TRP A 26 7.41 9.86 12.64
C TRP A 26 8.32 8.97 13.51
N LYS A 27 9.62 9.23 13.52
CA LYS A 27 10.73 8.60 14.27
C LYS A 27 10.42 8.10 15.70
N MET A 28 9.39 8.61 16.38
CA MET A 28 8.97 8.18 17.73
C MET A 28 7.49 7.79 17.86
N LEU A 29 6.73 7.77 16.75
CA LEU A 29 5.33 7.37 16.75
C LEU A 29 5.17 5.99 16.09
N PRO A 30 4.20 5.17 16.54
CA PRO A 30 3.84 3.95 15.85
C PRO A 30 3.42 4.25 14.41
N TYR A 31 3.88 3.45 13.45
CA TYR A 31 3.38 3.51 12.08
C TYR A 31 1.89 3.20 12.07
N ALA A 32 1.10 4.01 11.37
CA ALA A 32 -0.34 3.83 11.37
C ALA A 32 -1.03 4.41 10.13
N ILE A 33 -2.21 3.88 9.82
CA ILE A 33 -3.18 4.51 8.93
C ILE A 33 -4.34 5.03 9.79
N MET A 34 -4.74 6.28 9.57
CA MET A 34 -5.82 6.94 10.30
C MET A 34 -6.94 7.35 9.35
N HIS A 35 -8.19 7.16 9.77
CA HIS A 35 -9.35 7.67 9.02
C HIS A 35 -9.51 9.19 9.27
N LEU A 36 -9.61 9.98 8.21
CA LEU A 36 -9.59 11.45 8.27
C LEU A 36 -10.86 12.06 8.87
N ARG A 37 -12.00 11.37 8.78
CA ARG A 37 -13.32 11.89 9.22
C ARG A 37 -13.97 11.15 10.39
N LYS A 38 -13.36 10.06 10.87
CA LYS A 38 -13.96 9.16 11.87
C LYS A 38 -12.88 8.67 12.82
N PRO A 39 -13.20 8.42 14.09
CA PRO A 39 -12.26 7.78 15.00
C PRO A 39 -11.92 6.38 14.45
N GLY A 40 -10.64 6.18 14.15
CA GLY A 40 -10.15 4.91 13.61
C GLY A 40 -8.67 5.03 13.27
N THR A 41 -7.86 4.17 13.86
CA THR A 41 -6.42 4.09 13.59
C THR A 41 -6.01 2.63 13.57
N MET A 42 -5.40 2.19 12.46
CA MET A 42 -4.74 0.90 12.36
C MET A 42 -3.25 1.11 12.61
N PHE A 43 -2.75 0.55 13.70
CA PHE A 43 -1.32 0.48 13.95
C PHE A 43 -0.69 -0.62 13.12
N MET A 44 0.54 -0.36 12.68
CA MET A 44 1.31 -1.23 11.82
C MET A 44 2.70 -1.46 12.37
N ASN A 45 3.23 -2.66 12.15
CA ASN A 45 4.65 -2.92 12.29
C ASN A 45 5.43 -2.33 11.09
N ARG A 46 6.76 -2.44 11.13
CA ARG A 46 7.63 -1.86 10.09
C ARG A 46 7.38 -2.46 8.69
N GLU A 47 7.10 -3.74 8.59
CA GLU A 47 6.92 -4.41 7.30
C GLU A 47 5.56 -4.07 6.68
N GLU A 48 4.50 -4.06 7.49
CA GLU A 48 3.18 -3.58 7.08
C GLU A 48 3.25 -2.13 6.59
N TRP A 49 3.96 -1.27 7.33
CA TRP A 49 4.17 0.12 6.95
C TRP A 49 4.89 0.26 5.61
N LEU A 50 5.97 -0.49 5.40
CA LEU A 50 6.72 -0.44 4.14
C LEU A 50 5.87 -0.89 2.96
N CYS A 51 5.05 -1.94 3.10
CA CYS A 51 4.11 -2.35 2.05
C CYS A 51 3.08 -1.25 1.80
N ALA A 52 2.47 -0.71 2.85
CA ALA A 52 1.45 0.32 2.74
C ALA A 52 1.99 1.60 2.08
N CYS A 53 3.23 2.01 2.36
CA CYS A 53 3.85 3.17 1.72
C CYS A 53 4.07 3.01 0.19
N THR A 54 4.03 1.80 -0.36
CA THR A 54 4.06 1.60 -1.82
C THR A 54 2.70 1.77 -2.48
N CYS A 55 1.63 1.89 -1.69
CA CYS A 55 0.27 2.09 -2.20
C CYS A 55 0.00 3.58 -2.48
N ASP A 56 0.76 4.16 -3.41
CA ASP A 56 0.70 5.58 -3.78
C ASP A 56 0.23 5.85 -5.21
N GLY A 57 -0.13 4.80 -5.95
CA GLY A 57 -0.50 4.87 -7.35
C GLY A 57 0.66 5.14 -8.31
N GLN A 58 1.91 5.15 -7.83
CA GLN A 58 3.12 5.36 -8.63
C GLN A 58 3.98 4.09 -8.71
N HIS A 59 3.97 3.26 -7.67
CA HIS A 59 4.80 2.06 -7.61
C HIS A 59 4.07 0.80 -8.12
N ASP A 60 4.69 0.17 -9.11
CA ASP A 60 4.32 -1.16 -9.59
C ASP A 60 4.84 -2.25 -8.64
N ILE A 61 3.94 -3.11 -8.17
CA ILE A 61 4.22 -4.24 -7.28
C ILE A 61 4.25 -5.52 -8.10
N ASP A 62 5.40 -6.21 -8.10
CA ASP A 62 5.53 -7.55 -8.66
C ASP A 62 4.86 -8.57 -7.76
N TRP A 63 3.61 -8.92 -8.06
CA TRP A 63 2.78 -9.80 -7.25
C TRP A 63 3.33 -11.22 -7.15
N ASN A 64 3.99 -11.70 -8.20
CA ASN A 64 4.63 -13.01 -8.24
C ASN A 64 5.95 -13.01 -7.46
N GLY A 65 6.61 -11.86 -7.35
CA GLY A 65 7.84 -11.68 -6.57
C GLY A 65 7.64 -11.44 -5.07
N LEU A 66 6.40 -11.23 -4.61
CA LEU A 66 6.11 -11.04 -3.19
C LEU A 66 6.26 -12.34 -2.39
N SER A 67 6.77 -12.22 -1.17
CA SER A 67 6.60 -13.30 -0.17
C SER A 67 5.13 -13.48 0.21
N GLU A 68 4.76 -14.66 0.70
CA GLU A 68 3.40 -14.95 1.18
C GLU A 68 2.94 -13.93 2.23
N LYS A 69 3.86 -13.52 3.12
CA LYS A 69 3.58 -12.52 4.16
C LYS A 69 3.24 -11.15 3.57
N GLN A 70 4.02 -10.67 2.60
CA GLN A 70 3.75 -9.39 1.93
C GLN A 70 2.44 -9.44 1.15
N ARG A 71 2.20 -10.54 0.44
CA ARG A 71 0.94 -10.76 -0.28
C ARG A 71 -0.26 -10.67 0.67
N HIS A 72 -0.19 -11.36 1.80
CA HIS A 72 -1.23 -11.31 2.82
C HIS A 72 -1.45 -9.89 3.38
N ILE A 73 -0.40 -9.09 3.54
CA ILE A 73 -0.53 -7.69 3.98
C ILE A 73 -1.37 -6.88 2.98
N TYR A 74 -1.08 -6.95 1.68
CA TYR A 74 -1.87 -6.24 0.66
C TYR A 74 -3.32 -6.70 0.64
N GLU A 75 -3.56 -8.02 0.68
CA GLU A 75 -4.91 -8.59 0.72
C GLU A 75 -5.69 -8.09 1.93
N VAL A 76 -5.09 -8.04 3.12
CA VAL A 76 -5.74 -7.52 4.33
C VAL A 76 -6.03 -6.02 4.22
N LEU A 77 -5.10 -5.24 3.67
CA LEU A 77 -5.30 -3.79 3.49
C LEU A 77 -6.43 -3.50 2.50
N GLU A 78 -6.49 -4.25 1.40
CA GLU A 78 -7.53 -4.15 0.37
C GLU A 78 -8.89 -4.60 0.90
N GLN A 79 -8.97 -5.78 1.52
CA GLN A 79 -10.21 -6.31 2.11
C GLN A 79 -10.81 -5.39 3.18
N ARG A 80 -9.96 -4.67 3.92
CA ARG A 80 -10.38 -3.69 4.93
C ARG A 80 -10.66 -2.31 4.35
N GLY A 81 -10.46 -2.10 3.05
CA GLY A 81 -10.74 -0.86 2.33
C GLY A 81 -9.75 0.27 2.58
N TYR A 82 -8.58 -0.02 3.17
CA TYR A 82 -7.53 0.99 3.35
C TYR A 82 -6.85 1.36 2.04
N ILE A 83 -6.76 0.42 1.11
CA ILE A 83 -6.21 0.61 -0.23
C ILE A 83 -7.19 0.04 -1.27
N HIS A 84 -6.99 0.40 -2.53
CA HIS A 84 -7.64 -0.24 -3.68
C HIS A 84 -6.67 -0.29 -4.87
N GLU A 85 -6.90 -1.22 -5.78
CA GLU A 85 -6.16 -1.28 -7.03
C GLU A 85 -6.44 -0.01 -7.86
N CYS A 86 -5.39 0.55 -8.46
CA CYS A 86 -5.51 1.78 -9.24
C CYS A 86 -6.29 1.56 -10.53
N HIS A 87 -7.18 2.49 -10.83
CA HIS A 87 -7.88 2.56 -12.11
C HIS A 87 -7.30 3.69 -12.96
N GLY A 88 -6.68 3.36 -14.09
CA GLY A 88 -6.13 4.35 -15.02
C GLY A 88 -4.90 5.08 -14.45
N ASN A 89 -4.99 6.41 -14.26
CA ASN A 89 -3.84 7.27 -13.89
C ASN A 89 -3.92 7.82 -12.45
N GLU A 90 -4.60 7.14 -11.54
CA GLU A 90 -4.66 7.52 -10.13
C GLU A 90 -3.27 7.56 -9.49
N GLN A 91 -3.00 8.65 -8.76
CA GLN A 91 -1.75 8.88 -8.03
C GLN A 91 -2.06 9.72 -6.77
N LEU A 92 -1.42 9.41 -5.64
CA LEU A 92 -1.39 10.33 -4.51
C LEU A 92 -0.52 11.52 -4.90
N ASP A 93 -1.06 12.74 -4.78
CA ASP A 93 -0.23 13.93 -4.89
C ASP A 93 0.79 13.97 -3.73
N SER A 94 1.90 14.70 -3.93
CA SER A 94 2.98 14.81 -2.93
C SER A 94 2.56 15.49 -1.61
N LYS A 95 1.31 15.94 -1.48
CA LYS A 95 0.74 16.60 -0.30
C LYS A 95 -0.40 15.82 0.37
N GLY A 96 -0.94 14.78 -0.26
CA GLY A 96 -2.26 14.23 0.07
C GLY A 96 -2.27 12.99 0.96
N GLY A 97 -1.13 12.32 1.16
CA GLY A 97 -1.08 11.06 1.89
C GLY A 97 -0.46 11.11 3.30
N PHE A 98 0.38 12.10 3.59
CA PHE A 98 1.13 12.18 4.84
C PHE A 98 0.67 13.36 5.67
N PHE A 99 -0.04 13.07 6.76
CA PHE A 99 -0.29 14.07 7.79
C PHE A 99 0.80 13.94 8.85
N HIS A 100 1.67 14.95 8.90
CA HIS A 100 2.49 15.18 10.09
C HIS A 100 1.53 15.66 11.18
N CYS A 101 1.18 14.80 12.14
CA CYS A 101 0.43 15.25 13.31
C CYS A 101 1.32 16.20 14.12
N LEU A 102 1.19 17.50 13.88
CA LEU A 102 1.53 18.55 14.83
C LEU A 102 0.33 18.63 15.78
N PHE A 103 0.45 17.98 16.93
CA PHE A 103 -0.39 18.30 18.09
C PHE A 103 0.30 19.40 18.89
#